data_AF-A0AAD2FCW6-F1
#
_entry.id   AF-A0AAD2FCW6-F1
#
_cell.length_a   1.000
_cell.length_b   1.000
_cell.length_c   1.000
_cell.angle_alpha   90.00
_cell.angle_beta   90.00
_cell.angle_gamma   90.00
#
_symmetry.space_group_name_H-M   'P 1'
#
loop_
_entity.id
_entity.type
_entity.pdbx_description
1 polymer ?
#
loop_
_entity_poly.entity_id
_entity_poly.type
_entity_poly.pdbx_seq_one_letter_code
_entity_poly.pdbx_strand_id
1 'polypeptide(L)'
;MASVATVGVEICKVAATTLVGLETLGIIGGGCEVMRYAWPKMKVTFSIEVDGRGTLMAKRSSILNDNHNPGATQAEVEAYFRRYLGVNNFIWLDGTAGLDITDDHIDGTARFANGDTIVTLKKQDFIVPTEYDILTRATNADGKPYKIVHLPLTAKEIPSIGEHGLYINYYAGNSNLSRCQ
;
A
#
# COMPACT_ATOMS: atom_id res chain seq x y z
N MET A 1 39.34 -34.99 12.23
CA MET A 1 39.47 -33.66 12.89
C MET A 1 38.62 -32.65 12.14
N ALA A 2 38.01 -31.73 12.88
CA ALA A 2 37.09 -30.66 12.49
C ALA A 2 35.63 -31.07 12.16
N SER A 3 34.80 -31.00 13.21
CA SER A 3 33.34 -30.92 13.23
C SER A 3 32.88 -29.52 12.83
N VAL A 4 31.76 -29.40 12.12
CA VAL A 4 30.93 -28.18 12.13
C VAL A 4 29.46 -28.59 12.19
N ALA A 5 28.75 -27.94 13.11
CA ALA A 5 27.49 -28.32 13.71
C ALA A 5 26.28 -28.16 12.79
N THR A 6 25.36 -29.12 12.93
CA THR A 6 23.96 -29.02 12.52
C THR A 6 23.27 -28.03 13.46
N VAL A 7 22.86 -26.86 12.96
CA VAL A 7 21.96 -25.97 13.71
C VAL A 7 20.54 -26.32 13.28
N GLY A 8 19.87 -27.12 14.12
CA GLY A 8 18.45 -27.35 14.00
C GLY A 8 17.69 -26.06 14.28
N VAL A 9 16.83 -25.65 13.34
CA VAL A 9 15.83 -24.61 13.60
C VAL A 9 14.65 -25.30 14.26
N GLU A 10 14.63 -25.25 15.59
CA GLU A 10 13.45 -25.54 16.41
C GLU A 10 12.39 -24.47 16.08
N ILE A 11 11.52 -24.78 15.11
CA ILE A 11 10.32 -23.97 14.90
C ILE A 11 9.39 -24.28 16.06
N CYS A 12 9.41 -23.35 17.01
CA CYS A 12 8.59 -23.30 18.19
C CYS A 12 7.13 -23.64 17.84
N LYS A 13 6.64 -24.75 18.42
CA LYS A 13 5.22 -25.06 18.58
C LYS A 13 4.56 -23.90 19.32
N VAL A 14 4.12 -22.87 18.60
CA VAL A 14 3.13 -21.93 19.14
C VAL A 14 1.77 -22.55 18.86
N ALA A 15 1.06 -22.79 19.96
CA ALA A 15 -0.19 -23.51 20.05
C ALA A 15 -1.18 -23.16 18.94
N ALA A 16 -1.65 -24.20 18.27
CA ALA A 16 -2.90 -24.20 17.53
C ALA A 16 -4.03 -23.89 18.52
N THR A 17 -4.47 -22.64 18.60
CA THR A 17 -5.74 -22.31 19.24
C THR A 17 -6.33 -21.06 18.59
N THR A 18 -7.43 -21.28 17.85
CA THR A 18 -8.39 -20.28 17.33
C THR A 18 -7.84 -19.21 16.38
N LEU A 19 -7.50 -19.62 15.15
CA LEU A 19 -7.52 -18.73 13.99
C LEU A 19 -8.55 -19.28 13.01
N VAL A 20 -9.72 -18.64 12.96
CA VAL A 20 -10.70 -18.82 11.90
C VAL A 20 -10.09 -18.22 10.62
N GLY A 21 -9.88 -19.02 9.57
CA GLY A 21 -9.49 -18.52 8.24
C GLY A 21 -8.16 -19.01 7.64
N LEU A 22 -7.50 -20.03 8.21
CA LEU A 22 -6.41 -20.72 7.53
C LEU A 22 -6.98 -21.74 6.53
N GLU A 23 -6.94 -21.41 5.24
CA GLU A 23 -7.12 -22.40 4.17
C GLU A 23 -5.77 -22.70 3.50
N THR A 24 -5.63 -23.96 3.10
CA THR A 24 -4.43 -24.76 2.78
C THR A 24 -3.28 -24.10 2.01
N LEU A 25 -2.06 -24.56 2.35
CA LEU A 25 -0.77 -24.31 1.70
C LEU A 25 -0.83 -24.42 0.17
N GLY A 26 -0.40 -23.37 -0.52
CA GLY A 26 0.04 -23.43 -1.91
C GLY A 26 1.56 -23.33 -1.95
N ILE A 27 2.22 -24.29 -2.62
CA ILE A 27 3.64 -24.19 -2.94
C ILE A 27 3.75 -23.36 -4.22
N ILE A 28 4.36 -22.17 -4.12
CA ILE A 28 4.89 -21.46 -5.30
C ILE A 28 6.36 -21.89 -5.41
N GLY A 29 6.79 -22.30 -6.61
CA GLY A 29 8.01 -23.08 -6.84
C GLY A 29 9.24 -22.67 -6.01
N GLY A 30 9.99 -23.66 -5.52
CA GLY A 30 11.21 -23.49 -4.75
C GLY A 30 11.14 -23.87 -3.27
N GLY A 31 10.00 -24.40 -2.79
CA GLY A 31 9.85 -24.82 -1.39
C GLY A 31 9.55 -23.68 -0.41
N CYS A 32 9.17 -22.51 -0.92
CA CYS A 32 8.67 -21.41 -0.09
C CYS A 32 7.21 -21.70 0.29
N GLU A 33 6.97 -21.97 1.58
CA GLU A 33 5.61 -22.08 2.11
C GLU A 33 5.01 -20.66 2.22
N VAL A 34 4.00 -20.40 1.40
CA VAL A 34 3.25 -19.14 1.49
C VAL A 34 2.03 -19.37 2.39
N MET A 35 2.02 -18.69 3.53
CA MET A 35 0.87 -18.64 4.40
C MET A 35 -0.16 -17.68 3.79
N ARG A 36 -1.31 -18.22 3.37
CA ARG A 36 -2.43 -17.40 2.89
C ARG A 36 -3.23 -16.90 4.08
N TYR A 37 -3.25 -15.59 4.27
CA TYR A 37 -4.13 -14.96 5.26
C TYR A 37 -5.28 -14.26 4.52
N ALA A 38 -6.50 -14.77 4.70
CA ALA A 38 -7.70 -14.15 4.16
C ALA A 38 -8.48 -13.50 5.30
N TRP A 39 -8.66 -12.18 5.23
CA TRP A 39 -9.80 -11.57 5.91
C TRP A 39 -10.99 -11.63 4.96
N PRO A 40 -12.07 -12.38 5.27
CA PRO A 40 -13.17 -12.57 4.34
C PRO A 40 -13.88 -11.28 3.92
N LYS A 41 -13.69 -10.20 4.70
CA LYS A 41 -14.36 -8.91 4.51
C LYS A 41 -13.51 -7.83 3.86
N MET A 42 -12.19 -8.03 3.67
CA MET A 42 -11.32 -6.93 3.23
C MET A 42 -10.65 -7.15 1.88
N LYS A 43 -10.86 -6.18 1.00
CA LYS A 43 -10.27 -6.04 -0.34
C LYS A 43 -9.33 -4.84 -0.32
N VAL A 44 -8.06 -5.04 -0.70
CA VAL A 44 -6.98 -4.02 -0.57
C VAL A 44 -6.04 -3.92 -1.77
N THR A 45 -6.32 -4.63 -2.87
CA THR A 45 -5.29 -5.08 -3.82
C THR A 45 -4.44 -3.98 -4.47
N PHE A 46 -4.86 -2.71 -4.50
CA PHE A 46 -4.03 -1.55 -4.92
C PHE A 46 -4.33 -0.26 -4.15
N SER A 47 -5.06 -0.37 -3.05
CA SER A 47 -5.61 0.79 -2.32
C SER A 47 -4.66 1.32 -1.23
N ILE A 48 -3.47 0.71 -1.10
CA ILE A 48 -2.47 1.00 -0.07
C ILE A 48 -1.07 1.14 -0.67
N GLU A 49 -0.23 1.92 0.01
CA GLU A 49 1.20 2.06 -0.28
C GLU A 49 1.96 2.02 1.06
N VAL A 50 3.07 1.28 1.13
CA VAL A 50 3.87 1.09 2.36
C VAL A 50 5.32 1.52 2.17
N ASP A 51 5.91 2.18 3.19
CA ASP A 51 7.28 2.70 3.13
C ASP A 51 8.37 1.67 3.49
N GLY A 52 7.96 0.46 3.93
CA GLY A 52 8.85 -0.58 4.46
C GLY A 52 9.46 -0.27 5.82
N ARG A 53 9.03 0.81 6.49
CA ARG A 53 9.51 1.30 7.79
C ARG A 53 8.38 1.56 8.79
N GLY A 54 7.20 1.02 8.53
CA GLY A 54 6.08 1.04 9.45
C GLY A 54 5.04 2.14 9.19
N THR A 55 5.12 2.83 8.05
CA THR A 55 4.10 3.80 7.59
C THR A 55 3.31 3.26 6.41
N LEU A 56 2.00 3.49 6.41
CA LEU A 56 1.09 3.18 5.31
C LEU A 56 0.33 4.44 4.86
N MET A 57 0.21 4.64 3.54
CA MET A 57 -0.69 5.62 2.94
C MET A 57 -1.89 4.91 2.30
N ALA A 58 -3.08 5.49 2.46
CA ALA A 58 -4.29 5.00 1.82
C ALA A 58 -5.34 6.12 1.69
N LYS A 59 -6.33 5.88 0.83
CA LYS A 59 -7.52 6.73 0.67
C LYS A 59 -8.74 6.10 1.32
N ARG A 60 -9.50 6.90 2.07
CA ARG A 60 -10.74 6.46 2.74
C ARG A 60 -11.80 6.03 1.72
N SER A 61 -11.94 6.76 0.62
CA SER A 61 -12.86 6.44 -0.48
C SER A 61 -12.63 5.03 -1.04
N SER A 62 -11.39 4.58 -1.17
CA SER A 62 -11.09 3.26 -1.73
C SER A 62 -11.15 2.13 -0.68
N ILE A 63 -10.75 2.40 0.56
CA ILE A 63 -10.68 1.36 1.60
C ILE A 63 -11.97 1.23 2.41
N LEU A 64 -12.62 2.34 2.75
CA LEU A 64 -13.73 2.35 3.72
C LEU A 64 -15.11 2.45 3.05
N ASN A 65 -15.17 2.61 1.72
CA ASN A 65 -16.44 2.64 1.00
C ASN A 65 -17.11 1.26 1.02
N ASP A 66 -18.44 1.26 1.14
CA ASP A 66 -19.26 0.06 1.18
C ASP A 66 -19.19 -0.77 -0.10
N ASN A 67 -18.86 -0.16 -1.24
CA ASN A 67 -18.62 -0.91 -2.49
C ASN A 67 -17.39 -1.84 -2.40
N HIS A 68 -16.44 -1.51 -1.52
CA HIS A 68 -15.21 -2.27 -1.29
C HIS A 68 -15.33 -3.14 -0.05
N ASN A 69 -15.51 -2.51 1.11
CA ASN A 69 -15.47 -3.13 2.43
C ASN A 69 -16.68 -2.70 3.29
N PRO A 70 -17.88 -3.27 3.03
CA PRO A 70 -19.12 -2.87 3.71
C PRO A 70 -19.02 -2.87 5.24
N GLY A 71 -19.32 -1.71 5.84
CA GLY A 71 -19.34 -1.54 7.29
C GLY A 71 -17.97 -1.64 7.98
N ALA A 72 -16.87 -1.60 7.23
CA ALA A 72 -15.53 -1.58 7.82
C ALA A 72 -15.20 -0.20 8.40
N THR A 73 -14.76 -0.16 9.66
CA THR A 73 -14.28 1.07 10.29
C THR A 73 -12.79 1.28 10.06
N GLN A 74 -12.33 2.54 10.07
CA GLN A 74 -10.91 2.85 9.98
C GLN A 74 -10.10 2.14 11.07
N ALA A 75 -10.64 2.04 12.30
CA ALA A 75 -9.96 1.39 13.41
C ALA A 75 -9.75 -0.13 13.19
N GLU A 76 -10.76 -0.83 12.65
CA GLU A 76 -10.64 -2.26 12.31
C GLU A 76 -9.62 -2.49 11.20
N VAL A 77 -9.65 -1.64 10.17
CA VAL A 77 -8.70 -1.68 9.05
C VAL A 77 -7.27 -1.42 9.53
N GLU A 78 -7.05 -0.39 10.36
CA GLU A 78 -5.72 -0.13 10.88
C GLU A 78 -5.23 -1.24 11.82
N ALA A 79 -6.11 -1.83 12.64
CA ALA A 79 -5.77 -2.98 13.49
C ALA A 79 -5.34 -4.18 12.63
N TYR A 80 -6.01 -4.40 11.50
CA TYR A 80 -5.61 -5.40 10.52
C TYR A 80 -4.23 -5.09 9.94
N PHE A 81 -4.00 -3.88 9.43
CA PHE A 81 -2.71 -3.52 8.84
C PHE A 81 -1.56 -3.57 9.85
N ARG A 82 -1.79 -3.16 11.11
CA ARG A 82 -0.84 -3.35 12.21
C ARG A 82 -0.47 -4.82 12.36
N ARG A 83 -1.46 -5.70 12.40
CA ARG A 83 -1.28 -7.13 12.64
C ARG A 83 -0.55 -7.85 11.51
N TYR A 84 -0.85 -7.53 10.25
CA TYR A 84 -0.35 -8.31 9.11
C TYR A 84 0.76 -7.64 8.32
N LEU A 85 0.84 -6.30 8.34
CA LEU A 85 1.87 -5.53 7.62
C LEU A 85 2.90 -4.90 8.57
N GLY A 86 2.68 -4.94 9.89
CA GLY A 86 3.59 -4.37 10.87
C GLY A 86 3.68 -2.83 10.85
N VAL A 87 2.73 -2.17 10.18
CA VAL A 87 2.66 -0.70 10.10
C VAL A 87 1.95 -0.13 11.31
N ASN A 88 2.47 0.95 11.89
CA ASN A 88 1.91 1.59 13.09
C ASN A 88 1.55 3.06 12.86
N ASN A 89 2.03 3.65 11.77
CA ASN A 89 1.77 5.02 11.35
C ASN A 89 0.93 5.03 10.07
N PHE A 90 -0.08 5.89 10.02
CA PHE A 90 -1.07 5.91 8.93
C PHE A 90 -1.26 7.33 8.41
N ILE A 91 -1.16 7.48 7.10
CA ILE A 91 -1.44 8.72 6.39
C ILE A 91 -2.71 8.48 5.57
N TRP A 92 -3.80 9.07 6.03
CA TRP A 92 -5.10 8.92 5.41
C TRP A 92 -5.46 10.16 4.59
N LEU A 93 -5.72 9.93 3.31
CA LEU A 93 -6.37 10.89 2.43
C LEU A 93 -7.87 10.53 2.33
N ASP A 94 -8.71 11.50 1.97
CA ASP A 94 -10.16 11.25 1.92
C ASP A 94 -10.55 10.54 0.63
N GLY A 95 -9.96 10.96 -0.49
CA GLY A 95 -10.22 10.53 -1.84
C GLY A 95 -11.64 10.85 -2.32
N THR A 96 -11.98 10.37 -3.51
CA THR A 96 -13.31 10.53 -4.10
C THR A 96 -13.90 9.20 -4.55
N ALA A 97 -15.08 8.85 -4.04
CA ALA A 97 -15.81 7.66 -4.46
C ALA A 97 -16.72 7.95 -5.66
N GLY A 98 -16.92 6.96 -6.54
CA GLY A 98 -17.88 6.98 -7.64
C GLY A 98 -17.46 7.78 -8.88
N LEU A 99 -16.27 8.39 -8.88
CA LEU A 99 -15.72 9.12 -10.04
C LEU A 99 -14.81 8.25 -10.92
N ASP A 100 -14.22 7.22 -10.33
CA ASP A 100 -13.36 6.25 -11.02
C ASP A 100 -13.70 4.83 -10.50
N ILE A 101 -13.40 3.81 -11.30
CA ILE A 101 -13.62 2.40 -10.95
C ILE A 101 -12.87 1.98 -9.67
N THR A 102 -11.83 2.71 -9.30
CA THR A 102 -11.00 2.43 -8.14
C THR A 102 -11.41 3.16 -6.87
N ASP A 103 -12.41 4.04 -6.94
CA ASP A 103 -12.76 4.98 -5.88
C ASP A 103 -11.52 5.76 -5.39
N ASP A 104 -10.68 6.18 -6.34
CA ASP A 104 -9.48 7.00 -6.13
C ASP A 104 -8.40 6.26 -5.32
N HIS A 105 -7.72 5.30 -5.96
CA HIS A 105 -6.58 4.63 -5.36
C HIS A 105 -5.40 5.59 -5.05
N ILE A 106 -4.65 5.26 -4.00
CA ILE A 106 -3.49 6.05 -3.56
C ILE A 106 -2.38 6.07 -4.62
N ASP A 107 -2.24 5.01 -5.43
CA ASP A 107 -1.18 4.85 -6.44
C ASP A 107 -1.28 5.85 -7.61
N GLY A 108 -2.46 6.42 -7.84
CA GLY A 108 -2.69 7.54 -8.76
C GLY A 108 -2.30 8.92 -8.19
N THR A 109 -2.05 9.02 -6.88
CA THR A 109 -1.84 10.30 -6.18
C THR A 109 -0.45 10.42 -5.56
N ALA A 110 0.00 9.39 -4.84
CA ALA A 110 1.22 9.41 -4.05
C ALA A 110 1.87 8.03 -3.95
N ARG A 111 3.20 7.98 -4.03
CA ARG A 111 4.00 6.74 -3.91
C ARG A 111 5.20 6.97 -3.01
N PHE A 112 5.63 5.95 -2.29
CA PHE A 112 6.93 5.99 -1.63
C PHE A 112 8.01 5.63 -2.65
N ALA A 113 8.97 6.53 -2.86
CA ALA A 113 10.14 6.21 -3.68
C ALA A 113 11.18 5.39 -2.90
N ASN A 114 11.23 5.63 -1.59
CA ASN A 114 12.10 4.96 -0.62
C ASN A 114 11.53 5.22 0.79
N GLY A 115 12.27 4.89 1.84
CA GLY A 115 11.84 5.08 3.23
C GLY A 115 11.82 6.52 3.77
N ASP A 116 12.05 7.56 2.95
CA ASP A 116 12.04 8.96 3.36
C ASP A 116 11.51 9.96 2.31
N THR A 117 11.07 9.48 1.15
CA THR A 117 10.65 10.33 0.03
C THR A 117 9.28 9.89 -0.50
N ILE A 118 8.36 10.85 -0.58
CA ILE A 118 7.09 10.72 -1.28
C ILE A 118 7.21 11.37 -2.66
N VAL A 119 6.86 10.60 -3.68
CA VAL A 119 6.61 11.11 -5.03
C VAL A 119 5.11 11.38 -5.14
N THR A 120 4.72 12.55 -5.65
CA THR A 120 3.31 12.99 -5.71
C THR A 120 3.07 13.95 -6.88
N LEU A 121 1.81 14.27 -7.16
CA LEU A 121 1.43 15.33 -8.11
C LEU A 121 1.62 16.73 -7.51
N LYS A 122 1.54 17.79 -8.34
CA LYS A 122 1.47 19.17 -7.81
C LYS A 122 0.07 19.46 -7.28
N LYS A 123 -0.07 20.40 -6.35
CA LYS A 123 -1.34 20.72 -5.67
C LYS A 123 -2.52 20.96 -6.62
N GLN A 124 -2.30 21.64 -7.74
CA GLN A 124 -3.34 21.93 -8.73
C GLN A 124 -3.81 20.70 -9.53
N ASP A 125 -3.02 19.63 -9.53
CA ASP A 125 -3.30 18.40 -10.28
C ASP A 125 -4.05 17.37 -9.40
N PHE A 126 -4.36 17.71 -8.14
CA PHE A 126 -5.16 16.88 -7.24
C PHE A 126 -6.65 17.05 -7.53
N ILE A 127 -7.39 15.95 -7.50
CA ILE A 127 -8.86 15.97 -7.47
C ILE A 127 -9.36 16.71 -6.23
N VAL A 128 -8.72 16.47 -5.08
CA VAL A 128 -9.02 17.12 -3.80
C VAL A 128 -7.77 17.91 -3.33
N PRO A 129 -7.64 19.21 -3.65
CA PRO A 129 -6.41 19.97 -3.42
C PRO A 129 -5.95 20.06 -1.95
N THR A 130 -6.84 19.86 -0.99
CA THR A 130 -6.49 19.87 0.45
C THR A 130 -5.67 18.65 0.87
N GLU A 131 -5.74 17.54 0.13
CA GLU A 131 -4.96 16.32 0.40
C GLU A 131 -3.46 16.53 0.21
N TYR A 132 -3.09 17.42 -0.71
CA TYR A 132 -1.70 17.83 -0.89
C TYR A 132 -1.10 18.35 0.43
N ASP A 133 -1.88 19.11 1.20
CA ASP A 133 -1.41 19.66 2.47
C ASP A 133 -1.29 18.57 3.55
N ILE A 134 -2.04 17.46 3.44
CA ILE A 134 -1.89 16.30 4.32
C ILE A 134 -0.57 15.59 4.00
N LEU A 135 -0.33 15.28 2.72
CA LEU A 135 0.89 14.59 2.28
C LEU A 135 2.16 15.38 2.61
N THR A 136 2.18 16.68 2.34
CA THR A 136 3.37 17.51 2.55
C THR A 136 3.70 17.77 4.03
N ARG A 137 2.72 17.59 4.93
CA ARG A 137 2.92 17.66 6.38
C ARG A 137 3.07 16.29 7.04
N ALA A 138 2.93 15.21 6.28
CA ALA A 138 3.00 13.86 6.81
C ALA A 138 4.41 13.57 7.36
N THR A 139 4.43 12.75 8.41
CA THR A 139 5.67 12.24 9.00
C THR A 139 5.66 10.72 8.97
N ASN A 140 6.84 10.12 8.96
CA ASN A 140 7.02 8.69 9.05
C ASN A 140 6.81 8.18 10.50
N ALA A 141 6.92 6.87 10.71
CA ALA A 141 6.78 6.26 12.03
C ALA A 141 7.78 6.78 13.09
N ASP A 142 8.90 7.37 12.67
CA ASP A 142 9.90 8.00 13.53
C ASP A 142 9.62 9.49 13.79
N GLY A 143 8.50 10.04 13.29
CA GLY A 143 8.13 11.45 13.37
C GLY A 143 8.93 12.38 12.45
N LYS A 144 9.64 11.85 11.46
CA LYS A 144 10.41 12.64 10.49
C LYS A 144 9.56 13.00 9.27
N PRO A 145 9.63 14.25 8.78
CA PRO A 145 8.92 14.64 7.57
C PRO A 145 9.50 13.95 6.33
N TYR A 146 8.64 13.67 5.35
CA TYR A 146 9.06 13.13 4.06
C TYR A 146 9.62 14.24 3.15
N LYS A 147 10.62 13.89 2.34
CA LYS A 147 11.00 14.68 1.17
C LYS A 147 9.91 14.55 0.11
N ILE A 148 9.50 15.66 -0.49
CA ILE A 148 8.47 15.67 -1.54
C ILE A 148 9.12 15.86 -2.91
N VAL A 149 8.78 14.99 -3.85
CA VAL A 149 9.19 15.07 -5.26
C VAL A 149 7.94 15.07 -6.14
N HIS A 150 7.86 16.03 -7.05
CA HIS A 150 6.70 16.14 -7.93
C HIS A 150 6.94 15.45 -9.28
N LEU A 151 5.99 14.62 -9.70
CA LEU A 151 5.90 14.18 -11.09
C LEU A 151 4.77 14.94 -11.80
N PRO A 152 5.01 15.41 -13.05
CA PRO A 152 3.97 16.06 -13.83
C PRO A 152 2.96 15.02 -14.35
N LEU A 153 1.82 15.50 -14.83
CA LEU A 153 0.94 14.73 -15.70
C LEU A 153 1.52 14.62 -17.12
N THR A 154 0.93 13.80 -18.00
CA THR A 154 1.28 13.84 -19.43
C THR A 154 1.01 15.23 -20.02
N ALA A 155 1.83 15.68 -20.97
CA ALA A 155 1.66 17.02 -21.57
C ALA A 155 0.38 17.14 -22.42
N LYS A 156 -0.15 16.01 -22.90
CA LYS A 156 -1.37 15.93 -23.69
C LYS A 156 -2.34 14.95 -23.03
N GLU A 157 -3.62 15.22 -23.21
CA GLU A 157 -4.68 14.28 -22.91
C GLU A 157 -4.57 13.04 -23.81
N ILE A 158 -5.03 11.92 -23.27
CA ILE A 158 -5.18 10.67 -23.98
C ILE A 158 -6.49 10.75 -24.78
N PRO A 159 -6.46 10.79 -26.13
CA PRO A 159 -7.63 11.14 -26.95
C PRO A 159 -8.86 10.24 -26.75
N SER A 160 -8.67 9.00 -26.31
CA SER A 160 -9.75 8.04 -26.11
C SER A 160 -10.57 8.27 -24.83
N ILE A 161 -9.99 8.97 -23.85
CA ILE A 161 -10.61 9.16 -22.53
C ILE A 161 -10.68 10.63 -22.11
N GLY A 162 -10.00 11.55 -22.81
CA GLY A 162 -10.04 12.99 -22.50
C GLY A 162 -9.35 13.36 -21.18
N GLU A 163 -8.44 12.50 -20.71
CA GLU A 163 -7.74 12.68 -19.44
C GLU A 163 -6.22 12.68 -19.63
N HIS A 164 -5.51 13.31 -18.70
CA HIS A 164 -4.05 13.23 -18.67
C HIS A 164 -3.58 11.93 -18.00
N GLY A 165 -2.54 11.32 -18.56
CA GLY A 165 -1.91 10.13 -17.99
C GLY A 165 -1.09 10.43 -16.73
N LEU A 166 -1.06 9.45 -15.83
CA LEU A 166 -0.40 9.51 -14.52
C LEU A 166 0.93 8.73 -14.56
N TYR A 167 2.07 9.43 -14.56
CA TYR A 167 3.38 8.75 -14.45
C TYR A 167 3.64 8.13 -13.08
N ILE A 168 2.90 8.57 -12.07
CA ILE A 168 3.05 8.11 -10.68
C ILE A 168 2.57 6.68 -10.48
N ASN A 169 1.70 6.17 -11.36
CA ASN A 169 1.29 4.77 -11.36
C ASN A 169 2.34 3.89 -12.07
N TYR A 170 3.57 3.90 -11.57
CA TYR A 170 4.68 3.09 -12.08
C TYR A 170 4.85 1.80 -11.27
N TYR A 171 5.54 0.83 -11.87
CA TYR A 171 6.00 -0.37 -11.18
C TYR A 171 7.53 -0.33 -10.98
N ALA A 172 7.98 -0.56 -9.76
CA ALA A 172 9.39 -0.68 -9.43
C ALA A 172 9.84 -2.15 -9.55
N GLY A 173 10.68 -2.45 -10.54
CA GLY A 173 11.28 -3.77 -10.72
C GLY A 173 12.67 -3.86 -10.09
N ASN A 174 13.16 -5.08 -9.88
CA ASN A 174 14.54 -5.30 -9.49
C ASN A 174 15.46 -4.73 -10.59
N SER A 175 16.40 -3.86 -10.18
CA SER A 175 17.42 -3.23 -11.03
C SER A 175 16.93 -2.22 -12.08
N ASN A 176 15.62 -2.07 -12.34
CA ASN A 176 15.08 -1.11 -13.30
C ASN A 176 13.67 -0.61 -12.92
N LEU A 177 13.43 0.69 -13.03
CA LEU A 177 12.09 1.28 -12.97
C LEU A 177 11.44 1.13 -14.37
N SER A 178 10.42 0.28 -14.50
CA SER A 178 9.70 0.14 -15.77
C SER A 178 8.67 1.27 -15.89
N ARG A 179 8.88 2.17 -16.85
CA ARG A 179 7.91 3.19 -17.24
C ARG A 179 6.98 2.57 -18.30
N CYS A 180 5.67 2.63 -18.09
CA CYS A 180 4.72 2.32 -19.18
C CYS A 180 4.97 3.30 -20.33
N GLN A 181 5.27 2.75 -21.51
CA GLN A 181 5.37 3.48 -22.78
C GLN A 181 3.98 3.70 -23.36
#